data_AF-A0A1J5QUY8-F1
#
_entry.id   AF-A0A1J5QUY8-F1
#
_cell.length_a   1.000
_cell.length_b   1.000
_cell.length_c   1.000
_cell.angle_alpha   90.00
_cell.angle_beta   90.00
_cell.angle_gamma   90.00
#
_symmetry.space_group_name_H-M   'P 1'
#
loop_
_entity.id
_entity.type
_entity.pdbx_description
1 polymer ?
#
loop_
_entity_poly.entity_id
_entity_poly.type
_entity_poly.pdbx_seq_one_letter_code
_entity_poly.pdbx_strand_id
1 'polypeptide(L)'
;MSVHRVEERSECGPRRRDTWGEPGDEVAGLGAGADRAKLRQSASRIGSQRSVLPELRSQGEHAELGRREVYLRHRVRVLIDAIADVVPMPPPRHGEYRDTQVAESVLVPFEHPFECVVGGGVAVASDRAADLLLRHPAPRVDQGDDEIEQPFGWRYRVGHGTTVVGRYGDAVITWRAGTVVSVGRAWRGAVELGVELHDAQPVPGAGVGVHGSGRAPSEPRSVRAPVRALAYPELVGPIEVGASVLLNVTALDRGLGTGGYALVAARTDRVPDDPTPSPGHLVKARYTPLQTMVLGVDDQESDHHGLLCDADDLAGLPVVVADLHSAVPAIIAGARYSAASAGRPAPRIAYVMTDGGALPAWFSRTVSTLRETGWLASCVTVGQAFGGDLEAVTVHMGLLAAHLVVGADLVIVAQGPGNLGTGTRWGFSGVSAGEALNAAATLHGRPIASLRVSGVDARARHRGVSHHSLTAFGRVALAPADVVVPEFPPGSPLAALGDTITAQSAALGAPVGRHHLVRVDAGPDLLAALAETPIPLSTMGRGLDVDPAAFLAAAVAGVHAESVVDR
;
A
#
# COMPACT_ATOMS: atom_id res chain seq x y z
N MET A 1 50.09 -17.75 36.43
CA MET A 1 50.26 -19.21 36.42
C MET A 1 48.87 -19.83 36.29
N SER A 2 48.56 -20.79 35.41
CA SER A 2 49.20 -21.21 34.15
C SER A 2 48.18 -22.03 33.34
N VAL A 3 48.05 -21.73 32.03
CA VAL A 3 47.96 -22.65 30.86
C VAL A 3 47.27 -24.01 31.08
N HIS A 4 46.20 -24.39 30.36
CA HIS A 4 46.30 -24.73 28.92
C HIS A 4 45.01 -24.62 28.08
N ARG A 5 45.23 -24.23 26.82
CA ARG A 5 44.37 -24.43 25.63
C ARG A 5 44.74 -25.77 24.98
N VAL A 6 43.75 -26.49 24.42
CA VAL A 6 43.95 -27.45 23.32
C VAL A 6 42.83 -27.23 22.28
N GLU A 7 43.23 -27.20 21.01
CA GLU A 7 42.37 -27.14 19.83
C GLU A 7 42.24 -28.55 19.26
N GLU A 8 41.09 -28.92 18.67
CA GLU A 8 41.03 -30.05 17.73
C GLU A 8 40.40 -29.62 16.40
N ARG A 9 41.05 -30.08 15.31
CA ARG A 9 40.66 -29.82 13.91
C ARG A 9 39.79 -30.95 13.40
N SER A 10 38.92 -30.65 12.43
CA SER A 10 38.30 -31.66 11.56
C SER A 10 38.44 -31.28 10.08
N GLU A 11 39.60 -31.59 9.50
CA GLU A 11 39.74 -31.74 8.04
C GLU A 11 39.27 -33.14 7.64
N CYS A 12 38.42 -33.28 6.62
CA CYS A 12 38.21 -34.57 5.96
C CYS A 12 37.84 -34.38 4.49
N GLY A 13 38.77 -34.73 3.60
CA GLY A 13 38.59 -34.70 2.15
C GLY A 13 37.92 -35.97 1.57
N PRO A 14 37.60 -35.98 0.26
CA PRO A 14 36.73 -36.97 -0.35
C PRO A 14 37.44 -38.30 -0.71
N ARG A 15 36.66 -39.38 -0.83
CA ARG A 15 37.10 -40.66 -1.40
C ARG A 15 36.21 -41.09 -2.58
N ARG A 16 36.86 -41.50 -3.68
CA ARG A 16 36.27 -42.27 -4.80
C ARG A 16 36.71 -43.74 -4.71
N ARG A 17 35.86 -44.68 -5.15
CA ARG A 17 36.20 -45.88 -5.95
C ARG A 17 34.96 -46.76 -6.25
N ASP A 18 34.42 -46.61 -7.46
CA ASP A 18 34.36 -47.62 -8.52
C ASP A 18 33.91 -49.10 -8.26
N THR A 19 32.86 -49.48 -9.01
CA THR A 19 32.69 -50.69 -9.88
C THR A 19 32.02 -52.00 -9.41
N TRP A 20 31.40 -52.65 -10.43
CA TRP A 20 30.81 -54.00 -10.57
C TRP A 20 29.35 -54.20 -10.10
N GLY A 21 28.44 -54.77 -10.91
CA GLY A 21 28.57 -55.25 -12.32
C GLY A 21 27.24 -55.71 -12.95
N GLU A 22 27.24 -56.02 -14.25
CA GLU A 22 26.12 -56.60 -15.02
C GLU A 22 26.02 -58.14 -14.87
N PRO A 23 24.96 -58.78 -15.44
CA PRO A 23 25.09 -59.40 -16.77
C PRO A 23 23.81 -59.22 -17.66
N GLY A 24 23.81 -59.46 -18.99
CA GLY A 24 24.84 -59.87 -19.96
C GLY A 24 24.24 -60.08 -21.37
N ASP A 25 25.10 -60.25 -22.40
CA ASP A 25 24.85 -60.34 -23.87
C ASP A 25 23.77 -61.37 -24.33
N GLU A 26 23.21 -61.42 -25.56
CA GLU A 26 23.71 -61.40 -26.96
C GLU A 26 22.53 -61.14 -27.97
N VAL A 27 22.62 -60.90 -29.30
CA VAL A 27 23.62 -60.38 -30.29
C VAL A 27 22.91 -60.05 -31.63
N ALA A 28 23.41 -59.03 -32.37
CA ALA A 28 23.30 -58.71 -33.83
C ALA A 28 22.00 -58.88 -34.68
N GLY A 29 21.75 -57.87 -35.54
CA GLY A 29 20.83 -57.97 -36.70
C GLY A 29 20.84 -56.73 -37.62
N LEU A 30 21.55 -56.79 -38.75
CA LEU A 30 21.63 -55.71 -39.76
C LEU A 30 20.34 -55.58 -40.61
N GLY A 31 19.97 -54.37 -41.04
CA GLY A 31 18.91 -54.15 -42.04
C GLY A 31 18.84 -52.72 -42.57
N ALA A 32 19.16 -52.53 -43.85
CA ALA A 32 19.09 -51.24 -44.56
C ALA A 32 17.95 -51.23 -45.60
N GLY A 33 17.47 -50.03 -45.97
CA GLY A 33 16.43 -49.80 -46.99
C GLY A 33 15.32 -48.90 -46.45
N ALA A 34 15.18 -47.61 -46.76
CA ALA A 34 15.22 -46.86 -48.03
C ALA A 34 13.89 -46.85 -48.83
N ASP A 35 13.40 -45.60 -49.00
CA ASP A 35 12.82 -45.02 -50.22
C ASP A 35 11.27 -44.90 -50.38
N ARG A 36 10.84 -43.65 -50.63
CA ARG A 36 9.66 -43.20 -51.44
C ARG A 36 8.21 -43.42 -50.92
N ALA A 37 7.21 -42.58 -51.31
CA ALA A 37 7.21 -41.42 -52.22
C ALA A 37 6.03 -40.43 -52.04
N LYS A 38 6.34 -39.13 -52.21
CA LYS A 38 5.71 -38.10 -53.09
C LYS A 38 4.17 -37.93 -53.15
N LEU A 39 3.75 -36.66 -53.00
CA LEU A 39 3.04 -35.78 -53.99
C LEU A 39 3.07 -34.35 -53.38
N ARG A 40 3.66 -33.29 -53.99
CA ARG A 40 3.22 -32.47 -55.15
C ARG A 40 1.76 -32.01 -55.04
N GLN A 41 1.37 -30.76 -55.30
CA GLN A 41 2.02 -29.49 -55.69
C GLN A 41 1.03 -28.37 -55.25
N SER A 42 1.44 -27.14 -54.93
CA SER A 42 1.45 -26.03 -55.90
C SER A 42 1.97 -24.74 -55.24
N ALA A 43 2.46 -23.80 -56.05
CA ALA A 43 3.09 -22.56 -55.61
C ALA A 43 2.33 -21.32 -56.06
N SER A 44 2.48 -20.22 -55.32
CA SER A 44 2.45 -18.87 -55.87
C SER A 44 3.61 -18.05 -55.27
N ARG A 45 4.22 -17.19 -56.07
CA ARG A 45 5.41 -16.38 -55.72
C ARG A 45 5.07 -14.88 -55.80
N ILE A 46 5.42 -14.12 -54.77
CA ILE A 46 5.88 -12.71 -54.81
C ILE A 46 6.82 -12.62 -53.58
N GLY A 47 8.16 -12.45 -53.65
CA GLY A 47 8.91 -11.23 -54.00
C GLY A 47 8.71 -10.12 -52.94
N SER A 48 9.67 -9.48 -52.26
CA SER A 48 11.14 -9.60 -52.02
C SER A 48 11.52 -8.58 -50.89
N GLN A 49 12.69 -8.48 -50.23
CA GLN A 49 14.07 -8.94 -50.49
C GLN A 49 14.87 -9.32 -49.19
N ARG A 50 16.13 -9.74 -49.41
CA ARG A 50 17.38 -9.64 -48.63
C ARG A 50 17.56 -8.35 -47.77
N SER A 51 18.42 -8.24 -46.74
CA SER A 51 19.48 -9.08 -46.11
C SER A 51 19.74 -8.55 -44.67
N VAL A 52 19.87 -9.35 -43.59
CA VAL A 52 20.99 -10.20 -43.10
C VAL A 52 22.24 -9.45 -42.53
N LEU A 53 22.27 -9.36 -41.18
CA LEU A 53 23.42 -9.43 -40.22
C LEU A 53 24.56 -8.36 -40.23
N PRO A 54 25.43 -8.27 -39.17
CA PRO A 54 25.51 -9.04 -37.91
C PRO A 54 25.61 -8.22 -36.58
N GLU A 55 25.65 -8.94 -35.45
CA GLU A 55 26.12 -8.49 -34.12
C GLU A 55 27.62 -8.17 -34.09
N LEU A 56 28.09 -7.45 -33.05
CA LEU A 56 29.51 -7.41 -32.64
C LEU A 56 29.66 -7.16 -31.12
N ARG A 57 30.43 -8.02 -30.44
CA ARG A 57 30.96 -7.83 -29.07
C ARG A 57 32.48 -7.59 -29.15
N SER A 58 32.99 -6.59 -28.42
CA SER A 58 34.29 -6.57 -27.72
C SER A 58 34.35 -5.30 -26.84
N GLN A 59 34.81 -5.33 -25.57
CA GLN A 59 36.21 -5.10 -25.17
C GLN A 59 36.97 -4.11 -26.08
N GLY A 60 37.60 -3.03 -25.62
CA GLY A 60 37.85 -2.53 -24.25
C GLY A 60 39.34 -2.28 -24.04
N GLU A 61 39.80 -1.02 -24.12
CA GLU A 61 41.19 -0.65 -23.82
C GLU A 61 41.36 0.86 -23.53
N HIS A 62 42.34 1.21 -22.69
CA HIS A 62 42.69 2.57 -22.30
C HIS A 62 43.65 3.24 -23.29
N ALA A 63 43.51 4.54 -23.53
CA ALA A 63 44.64 5.44 -23.75
C ALA A 63 44.27 6.91 -23.50
N GLU A 64 45.02 7.58 -22.61
CA GLU A 64 45.05 9.04 -22.56
C GLU A 64 45.80 9.59 -23.79
N LEU A 65 45.39 10.74 -24.33
CA LEU A 65 46.29 11.69 -24.97
C LEU A 65 45.58 13.04 -25.18
N GLY A 66 45.85 14.00 -24.30
CA GLY A 66 45.35 15.36 -24.47
C GLY A 66 46.28 16.23 -25.32
N ARG A 67 45.72 17.16 -26.10
CA ARG A 67 46.19 18.57 -26.18
C ARG A 67 45.30 19.45 -27.06
N ARG A 68 44.85 20.56 -26.44
CA ARG A 68 44.73 21.91 -27.02
C ARG A 68 44.02 22.07 -28.38
N GLU A 69 42.81 22.59 -28.33
CA GLU A 69 42.49 23.79 -29.11
C GLU A 69 41.71 24.78 -28.23
N VAL A 70 41.86 26.09 -28.48
CA VAL A 70 41.48 27.17 -27.55
C VAL A 70 40.96 28.37 -28.33
N TYR A 71 39.98 29.09 -27.74
CA TYR A 71 39.50 30.44 -28.07
C TYR A 71 38.52 30.58 -29.28
N LEU A 72 37.43 31.38 -29.25
CA LEU A 72 36.96 32.46 -28.34
C LEU A 72 35.42 32.60 -28.23
N ARG A 73 34.97 33.09 -27.06
CA ARG A 73 33.79 33.96 -26.79
C ARG A 73 32.36 33.51 -27.20
N HIS A 74 31.48 33.42 -26.19
CA HIS A 74 30.68 34.57 -25.74
C HIS A 74 30.44 34.51 -24.22
N ARG A 75 30.33 35.68 -23.56
CA ARG A 75 30.05 35.84 -22.13
C ARG A 75 28.63 36.41 -21.95
N VAL A 76 27.89 35.92 -20.96
CA VAL A 76 26.88 36.72 -20.25
C VAL A 76 27.09 36.53 -18.74
N ARG A 77 27.11 37.65 -18.00
CA ARG A 77 27.05 37.73 -16.54
C ARG A 77 25.81 38.55 -16.20
N VAL A 78 24.93 38.06 -15.33
CA VAL A 78 24.01 38.84 -14.49
C VAL A 78 23.89 38.05 -13.18
N LEU A 79 24.62 38.44 -12.13
CA LEU A 79 24.27 39.42 -11.10
C LEU A 79 23.21 38.89 -10.12
N ILE A 80 23.65 38.61 -8.90
CA ILE A 80 22.82 38.42 -7.70
C ILE A 80 22.39 39.81 -7.25
N ASP A 81 21.13 39.98 -6.84
CA ASP A 81 20.70 41.18 -6.13
C ASP A 81 19.84 40.80 -4.92
N ALA A 82 19.95 41.59 -3.86
CA ALA A 82 19.30 41.36 -2.58
C ALA A 82 18.50 42.61 -2.19
N ILE A 83 17.22 42.44 -1.85
CA ILE A 83 16.36 43.55 -1.42
C ILE A 83 15.78 43.21 -0.05
N ALA A 84 15.99 44.14 0.88
CA ALA A 84 15.47 44.11 2.25
C ALA A 84 14.23 45.02 2.41
N ASP A 85 13.68 45.01 3.62
CA ASP A 85 12.72 45.97 4.19
C ASP A 85 11.30 46.06 3.58
N VAL A 86 10.35 45.42 4.28
CA VAL A 86 8.95 45.86 4.34
C VAL A 86 8.47 45.84 5.79
N VAL A 87 8.02 47.00 6.28
CA VAL A 87 7.44 47.17 7.62
C VAL A 87 5.95 46.77 7.61
N PRO A 88 5.45 45.98 8.60
CA PRO A 88 4.04 45.59 8.64
C PRO A 88 3.14 46.70 9.22
N MET A 89 2.04 46.99 8.53
CA MET A 89 0.90 47.77 9.03
C MET A 89 -0.28 46.83 9.36
N PRO A 90 -1.03 47.03 10.45
CA PRO A 90 -2.12 46.13 10.85
C PRO A 90 -3.44 46.43 10.11
N PRO A 91 -4.21 45.41 9.68
CA PRO A 91 -5.56 45.59 9.16
C PRO A 91 -6.62 45.70 10.29
N PRO A 92 -7.80 46.31 10.02
CA PRO A 92 -8.86 46.53 11.00
C PRO A 92 -9.73 45.28 11.29
N ARG A 93 -10.62 45.40 12.29
CA ARG A 93 -11.54 44.36 12.76
C ARG A 93 -12.86 44.31 11.96
N HIS A 94 -13.59 43.20 12.15
CA HIS A 94 -14.94 42.86 11.67
C HIS A 94 -15.01 42.48 10.17
N GLY A 95 -15.92 41.60 9.72
CA GLY A 95 -16.98 40.89 10.45
C GLY A 95 -17.40 39.60 9.74
N GLU A 96 -18.36 38.88 10.32
CA GLU A 96 -18.80 37.55 9.88
C GLU A 96 -19.56 37.58 8.54
N TYR A 97 -19.40 36.54 7.71
CA TYR A 97 -20.51 35.73 7.21
C TYR A 97 -20.00 34.35 6.78
N ARG A 98 -20.70 33.29 7.19
CA ARG A 98 -20.47 31.91 6.75
C ARG A 98 -21.60 31.52 5.82
N ASP A 99 -21.27 30.96 4.66
CA ASP A 99 -21.81 29.66 4.24
C ASP A 99 -21.12 29.18 2.95
N THR A 100 -20.60 27.96 2.98
CA THR A 100 -20.32 27.17 1.77
C THR A 100 -20.14 25.71 2.17
N GLN A 101 -20.94 24.83 1.56
CA GLN A 101 -20.98 23.41 1.90
C GLN A 101 -19.69 22.71 1.45
N VAL A 102 -18.99 22.06 2.39
CA VAL A 102 -17.81 21.26 2.10
C VAL A 102 -18.23 19.84 1.70
N ALA A 103 -17.74 19.37 0.56
CA ALA A 103 -17.92 17.98 0.15
C ALA A 103 -17.09 17.05 1.05
N GLU A 104 -17.76 16.14 1.77
CA GLU A 104 -17.12 15.19 2.68
C GLU A 104 -16.16 14.25 1.94
N SER A 105 -14.86 14.49 2.09
CA SER A 105 -13.79 13.61 1.60
C SER A 105 -13.36 12.65 2.72
N VAL A 106 -13.76 11.38 2.60
CA VAL A 106 -13.64 10.39 3.69
C VAL A 106 -12.34 9.60 3.58
N LEU A 107 -11.31 10.05 4.31
CA LEU A 107 -10.07 9.32 4.60
C LEU A 107 -10.19 8.59 5.94
N VAL A 108 -9.98 7.27 5.96
CA VAL A 108 -10.23 6.43 7.17
C VAL A 108 -9.09 5.46 7.48
N PRO A 109 -8.34 5.73 8.54
CA PRO A 109 -7.54 4.74 9.26
C PRO A 109 -7.79 4.84 10.78
N PHE A 110 -8.24 3.74 11.38
CA PHE A 110 -8.07 3.52 12.82
C PHE A 110 -7.81 2.04 13.10
N GLU A 111 -6.55 1.73 13.42
CA GLU A 111 -6.25 0.66 14.35
C GLU A 111 -6.33 1.25 15.77
N HIS A 112 -7.44 1.11 16.49
CA HIS A 112 -7.48 1.29 17.95
C HIS A 112 -8.69 0.50 18.49
N PRO A 113 -8.55 -0.27 19.59
CA PRO A 113 -9.68 -0.95 20.21
C PRO A 113 -10.58 0.08 20.92
N PHE A 114 -11.89 -0.11 20.84
CA PHE A 114 -12.87 0.65 21.62
C PHE A 114 -13.16 -0.06 22.94
N GLU A 115 -13.22 0.70 24.04
CA GLU A 115 -13.78 0.23 25.31
C GLU A 115 -15.29 0.52 25.32
N CYS A 116 -16.11 -0.50 25.59
CA CYS A 116 -17.57 -0.40 25.53
C CYS A 116 -18.16 0.30 26.76
N VAL A 117 -19.10 1.23 26.52
CA VAL A 117 -20.12 1.62 27.51
C VAL A 117 -21.49 1.57 26.85
N VAL A 118 -22.39 0.76 27.40
CA VAL A 118 -23.77 0.59 26.91
C VAL A 118 -24.66 1.67 27.54
N GLY A 119 -25.37 2.43 26.71
CA GLY A 119 -26.39 3.39 27.13
C GLY A 119 -27.43 3.58 26.03
N GLY A 120 -28.61 2.99 26.19
CA GLY A 120 -29.65 2.95 25.16
C GLY A 120 -30.52 4.20 25.08
N GLY A 121 -31.13 4.43 23.91
CA GLY A 121 -32.08 5.52 23.69
C GLY A 121 -32.40 5.72 22.21
N VAL A 122 -33.30 4.91 21.64
CA VAL A 122 -33.79 5.09 20.27
C VAL A 122 -34.98 6.04 20.26
N ALA A 123 -34.91 7.09 19.44
CA ALA A 123 -36.06 7.91 19.08
C ALA A 123 -36.21 7.94 17.55
N VAL A 124 -37.28 7.32 17.04
CA VAL A 124 -37.63 7.33 15.62
C VAL A 124 -38.57 8.50 15.37
N ALA A 125 -38.15 9.46 14.53
CA ALA A 125 -39.06 10.43 13.93
C ALA A 125 -39.57 9.87 12.61
N SER A 126 -40.84 9.47 12.58
CA SER A 126 -41.56 9.11 11.38
C SER A 126 -42.08 10.36 10.67
N ASP A 127 -42.00 10.40 9.33
CA ASP A 127 -43.01 11.08 8.54
C ASP A 127 -43.37 10.27 7.28
N ARG A 128 -44.63 10.40 6.84
CA ARG A 128 -45.29 9.59 5.80
C ARG A 128 -46.04 10.49 4.82
N ALA A 129 -46.31 9.94 3.62
CA ALA A 129 -47.20 10.45 2.57
C ALA A 129 -46.71 11.74 1.84
N ALA A 130 -47.03 12.04 0.57
CA ALA A 130 -47.52 11.30 -0.62
C ALA A 130 -47.41 12.27 -1.86
N ASP A 131 -47.59 11.93 -3.15
CA ASP A 131 -47.98 10.67 -3.83
C ASP A 131 -47.46 10.62 -5.31
N LEU A 132 -47.88 9.61 -6.05
CA LEU A 132 -47.78 9.37 -7.50
C LEU A 132 -48.08 10.56 -8.44
N LEU A 133 -47.27 10.78 -9.49
CA LEU A 133 -47.63 10.47 -10.90
C LEU A 133 -46.54 10.79 -11.96
N LEU A 134 -46.71 10.19 -13.14
CA LEU A 134 -45.77 10.12 -14.27
C LEU A 134 -45.68 11.41 -15.13
N ARG A 135 -44.47 11.73 -15.64
CA ARG A 135 -44.11 11.89 -17.08
C ARG A 135 -42.74 12.57 -17.28
N HIS A 136 -41.91 12.03 -18.18
CA HIS A 136 -40.80 12.77 -18.82
C HIS A 136 -41.38 13.75 -19.87
N PRO A 137 -40.73 14.90 -20.11
CA PRO A 137 -39.68 14.96 -21.13
C PRO A 137 -38.44 15.80 -20.75
N ALA A 138 -37.35 15.62 -21.51
CA ALA A 138 -36.19 16.51 -21.55
C ALA A 138 -36.26 17.41 -22.82
N PRO A 139 -35.28 18.29 -23.07
CA PRO A 139 -34.83 19.38 -22.21
C PRO A 139 -35.07 20.75 -22.91
N ARG A 140 -35.01 21.86 -22.17
CA ARG A 140 -34.77 23.18 -22.76
C ARG A 140 -33.64 23.89 -22.04
N VAL A 141 -32.69 24.36 -22.83
CA VAL A 141 -31.73 25.40 -22.45
C VAL A 141 -32.52 26.70 -22.29
N ASP A 142 -32.27 27.43 -21.21
CA ASP A 142 -32.55 28.85 -21.16
C ASP A 142 -31.33 29.56 -20.56
N GLN A 143 -30.97 30.70 -21.14
CA GLN A 143 -29.86 31.53 -20.66
C GLN A 143 -30.43 32.60 -19.73
N GLY A 144 -30.10 32.50 -18.45
CA GLY A 144 -30.21 33.61 -17.51
C GLY A 144 -28.82 34.14 -17.21
N ASP A 145 -28.51 35.35 -17.65
CA ASP A 145 -27.43 36.14 -17.07
C ASP A 145 -27.85 36.54 -15.64
N ASP A 146 -26.97 36.32 -14.66
CA ASP A 146 -27.06 36.97 -13.34
C ASP A 146 -25.63 37.27 -12.84
N GLU A 147 -25.52 38.33 -12.04
CA GLU A 147 -24.32 39.18 -12.00
C GLU A 147 -23.14 38.63 -11.15
N ILE A 148 -21.92 39.00 -11.54
CA ILE A 148 -20.68 38.61 -10.84
C ILE A 148 -20.43 39.57 -9.66
N GLU A 149 -20.76 39.14 -8.44
CA GLU A 149 -20.17 39.74 -7.24
C GLU A 149 -18.68 39.38 -7.11
N GLN A 150 -17.83 40.40 -6.88
CA GLN A 150 -16.39 40.25 -6.82
C GLN A 150 -15.87 40.15 -5.38
N PRO A 151 -15.13 39.09 -5.00
CA PRO A 151 -14.26 39.12 -3.84
C PRO A 151 -12.91 39.76 -4.19
N PHE A 152 -12.42 40.64 -3.30
CA PHE A 152 -11.24 41.47 -3.52
C PHE A 152 -9.93 40.67 -3.68
N GLY A 153 -9.45 40.53 -4.92
CA GLY A 153 -8.14 39.98 -5.25
C GLY A 153 -7.08 41.05 -5.52
N TRP A 154 -5.96 41.00 -4.80
CA TRP A 154 -4.84 41.93 -4.97
C TRP A 154 -4.14 41.70 -6.32
N ARG A 155 -4.12 42.71 -7.18
CA ARG A 155 -3.70 42.58 -8.59
C ARG A 155 -2.18 42.66 -8.77
N TYR A 156 -1.51 41.51 -8.89
CA TYR A 156 -0.27 41.43 -9.66
C TYR A 156 -0.59 41.37 -11.16
N ARG A 157 -0.13 42.38 -11.91
CA ARG A 157 -0.40 42.51 -13.36
C ARG A 157 0.81 42.02 -14.17
N VAL A 158 0.93 40.72 -14.37
CA VAL A 158 1.78 40.16 -15.44
C VAL A 158 1.04 40.30 -16.77
N GLY A 159 1.71 40.77 -17.80
CA GLY A 159 1.10 41.10 -19.10
C GLY A 159 0.66 39.86 -19.89
N HIS A 160 -0.55 39.94 -20.46
CA HIS A 160 -1.13 39.07 -21.49
C HIS A 160 -1.04 37.54 -21.32
N GLY A 161 -2.22 36.94 -21.10
CA GLY A 161 -2.49 35.53 -21.44
C GLY A 161 -2.66 34.62 -20.23
N THR A 162 -3.91 34.22 -19.98
CA THR A 162 -4.30 33.19 -19.01
C THR A 162 -4.02 33.53 -17.54
N THR A 163 -5.09 33.85 -16.79
CA THR A 163 -5.04 33.84 -15.33
C THR A 163 -4.83 32.40 -14.85
N VAL A 164 -3.58 32.03 -14.59
CA VAL A 164 -3.29 30.80 -13.85
C VAL A 164 -3.71 31.06 -12.40
N VAL A 165 -4.91 30.60 -12.04
CA VAL A 165 -5.29 30.49 -10.63
C VAL A 165 -4.34 29.49 -9.99
N GLY A 166 -3.49 29.97 -9.08
CA GLY A 166 -2.59 29.11 -8.32
C GLY A 166 -3.43 28.06 -7.59
N ARG A 167 -3.18 26.76 -7.88
CA ARG A 167 -3.95 25.65 -7.28
C ARG A 167 -3.68 25.48 -5.78
N TYR A 168 -2.65 26.14 -5.26
CA TYR A 168 -2.24 26.12 -3.87
C TYR A 168 -2.26 27.57 -3.34
N GLY A 169 -2.70 27.73 -2.09
CA GLY A 169 -2.47 28.98 -1.35
C GLY A 169 -1.02 29.09 -0.88
N ASP A 170 -0.71 30.17 -0.15
CA ASP A 170 0.65 30.55 0.25
C ASP A 170 1.42 29.47 1.05
N ALA A 171 0.71 28.52 1.66
CA ALA A 171 1.30 27.33 2.28
C ALA A 171 0.45 26.07 2.05
N VAL A 172 1.12 24.95 1.76
CA VAL A 172 0.50 23.63 1.54
C VAL A 172 0.55 22.73 2.78
N ILE A 173 1.51 22.97 3.68
CA ILE A 173 1.69 22.23 4.93
C ILE A 173 1.42 23.17 6.10
N THR A 174 0.57 22.73 7.03
CA THR A 174 0.41 23.39 8.31
C THR A 174 1.47 22.89 9.29
N TRP A 175 2.42 23.77 9.64
CA TRP A 175 3.50 23.49 10.57
C TRP A 175 3.15 23.91 12.01
N ARG A 176 3.69 23.20 13.01
CA ARG A 176 3.72 23.61 14.42
C ARG A 176 5.07 23.25 15.04
N ALA A 177 5.58 24.08 15.94
CA ALA A 177 6.65 23.71 16.85
C ALA A 177 6.06 23.20 18.18
N GLY A 178 6.78 22.32 18.86
CA GLY A 178 6.40 21.82 20.19
C GLY A 178 7.54 21.13 20.93
N THR A 179 7.33 20.85 22.21
CA THR A 179 8.24 20.09 23.07
C THR A 179 7.63 18.74 23.41
N VAL A 180 8.42 17.68 23.28
CA VAL A 180 8.01 16.33 23.66
C VAL A 180 7.90 16.24 25.18
N VAL A 181 6.71 15.91 25.69
CA VAL A 181 6.42 15.79 27.13
C VAL A 181 6.23 14.33 27.57
N SER A 182 5.99 13.40 26.64
CA SER A 182 5.95 11.97 26.91
C SER A 182 6.34 11.14 25.70
N VAL A 183 6.89 9.94 25.96
CA VAL A 183 7.07 8.87 24.97
C VAL A 183 6.01 7.81 25.24
N GLY A 184 5.30 7.42 24.19
CA GLY A 184 4.20 6.45 24.22
C GLY A 184 4.64 5.05 23.80
N ARG A 185 3.79 4.39 23.01
CA ARG A 185 4.10 3.07 22.42
C ARG A 185 5.18 3.23 21.35
N ALA A 186 6.08 2.26 21.28
CA ALA A 186 7.02 2.11 20.18
C ALA A 186 6.84 0.72 19.55
N TRP A 187 7.14 0.62 18.26
CA TRP A 187 7.20 -0.62 17.49
C TRP A 187 8.25 -0.44 16.37
N ARG A 188 8.39 -1.41 15.46
CA ARG A 188 9.45 -1.36 14.45
C ARG A 188 9.39 -0.08 13.60
N GLY A 189 10.44 0.75 13.73
CA GLY A 189 10.66 1.98 12.97
C GLY A 189 9.79 3.18 13.36
N ALA A 190 8.93 3.10 14.37
CA ALA A 190 8.06 4.21 14.77
C ALA A 190 7.81 4.32 16.30
N VAL A 191 7.58 5.55 16.76
CA VAL A 191 7.29 5.87 18.17
C VAL A 191 6.20 6.93 18.30
N GLU A 192 5.19 6.65 19.14
CA GLU A 192 4.18 7.63 19.56
C GLU A 192 4.79 8.59 20.59
N LEU A 193 4.47 9.88 20.46
CA LEU A 193 4.93 10.94 21.36
C LEU A 193 3.75 11.79 21.83
N GLY A 194 3.78 12.28 23.06
CA GLY A 194 2.95 13.40 23.50
C GLY A 194 3.73 14.70 23.34
N VAL A 195 3.19 15.66 22.58
CA VAL A 195 3.87 16.93 22.29
C VAL A 195 3.02 18.12 22.75
N GLU A 196 3.59 18.98 23.59
CA GLU A 196 3.01 20.27 23.96
C GLU A 196 3.41 21.30 22.89
N LEU A 197 2.42 21.90 22.21
CA LEU A 197 2.67 22.86 21.13
C LEU A 197 3.07 24.23 21.69
N HIS A 198 4.07 24.86 21.07
CA HIS A 198 4.55 26.19 21.47
C HIS A 198 3.55 27.30 21.13
N ASP A 199 2.84 27.17 20.01
CA ASP A 199 1.88 28.18 19.53
C ASP A 199 0.45 27.90 19.97
N ALA A 200 -0.18 28.89 20.60
CA ALA A 200 -1.54 28.79 21.15
C ALA A 200 -2.68 28.75 20.10
N GLN A 201 -2.40 28.57 18.80
CA GLN A 201 -3.45 28.38 17.79
C GLN A 201 -4.11 27.00 17.96
N PRO A 202 -5.45 26.89 18.05
CA PRO A 202 -6.11 25.59 18.17
C PRO A 202 -5.76 24.67 16.99
N VAL A 203 -5.43 23.42 17.30
CA VAL A 203 -5.48 22.29 16.36
C VAL A 203 -6.88 21.66 16.55
N PRO A 204 -7.83 21.85 15.63
CA PRO A 204 -9.12 21.15 15.72
C PRO A 204 -8.88 19.64 15.74
N GLY A 205 -9.54 18.92 16.65
CA GLY A 205 -9.38 17.46 16.80
C GLY A 205 -8.31 17.02 17.80
N ALA A 206 -7.46 17.90 18.33
CA ALA A 206 -6.44 17.57 19.34
C ALA A 206 -6.99 17.11 20.72
N GLY A 207 -8.31 17.17 20.94
CA GLY A 207 -8.92 16.81 22.22
C GLY A 207 -10.37 16.39 22.08
N VAL A 208 -10.60 15.10 21.82
CA VAL A 208 -11.90 14.44 22.04
C VAL A 208 -11.69 13.18 22.87
N GLY A 209 -11.34 13.38 24.15
CA GLY A 209 -11.81 12.49 25.19
C GLY A 209 -13.27 12.85 25.47
N VAL A 210 -14.19 11.92 25.23
CA VAL A 210 -15.60 12.13 25.56
C VAL A 210 -15.76 12.14 27.08
N HIS A 211 -16.15 13.28 27.65
CA HIS A 211 -17.15 13.43 28.73
C HIS A 211 -17.23 14.90 29.15
N GLY A 212 -18.37 15.55 28.85
CA GLY A 212 -18.64 16.91 29.31
C GLY A 212 -19.47 16.91 30.59
N SER A 213 -19.05 17.70 31.58
CA SER A 213 -19.96 18.36 32.51
C SER A 213 -19.51 19.82 32.66
N GLY A 214 -20.45 20.75 32.50
CA GLY A 214 -20.12 22.16 32.32
C GLY A 214 -19.70 22.86 33.61
N ARG A 215 -18.67 23.72 33.54
CA ARG A 215 -18.40 24.73 34.56
C ARG A 215 -18.01 26.06 33.90
N ALA A 216 -18.45 27.16 34.50
CA ALA A 216 -18.27 28.52 34.02
C ALA A 216 -16.78 28.94 33.98
N PRO A 217 -16.41 29.93 33.15
CA PRO A 217 -15.00 30.24 32.88
C PRO A 217 -14.34 31.01 34.02
N SER A 218 -13.28 30.43 34.58
CA SER A 218 -12.34 31.11 35.49
C SER A 218 -10.90 30.83 35.06
N GLU A 219 -10.15 31.92 34.83
CA GLU A 219 -8.71 32.02 34.61
C GLU A 219 -8.10 31.52 33.27
N PRO A 220 -7.18 32.32 32.66
CA PRO A 220 -6.50 31.96 31.42
C PRO A 220 -5.28 31.06 31.68
N ARG A 221 -5.53 29.77 31.95
CA ARG A 221 -4.49 28.74 31.86
C ARG A 221 -5.03 27.40 31.38
N SER A 222 -5.61 27.39 30.18
CA SER A 222 -5.90 26.14 29.47
C SER A 222 -4.60 25.50 29.00
N VAL A 223 -3.94 24.76 29.92
CA VAL A 223 -2.96 23.74 29.57
C VAL A 223 -3.66 22.78 28.62
N ARG A 224 -3.33 22.87 27.34
CA ARG A 224 -3.94 21.99 26.33
C ARG A 224 -3.38 20.60 26.52
N ALA A 225 -4.23 19.59 26.36
CA ALA A 225 -3.77 18.21 26.32
C ALA A 225 -2.66 18.08 25.25
N PRO A 226 -1.54 17.39 25.54
CA PRO A 226 -0.49 17.16 24.55
C PRO A 226 -1.07 16.49 23.30
N VAL A 227 -0.64 16.97 22.13
CA VAL A 227 -1.03 16.38 20.85
C VAL A 227 -0.32 15.04 20.69
N ARG A 228 -1.05 14.02 20.26
CA ARG A 228 -0.45 12.75 19.83
C ARG A 228 0.34 12.99 18.55
N ALA A 229 1.63 12.73 18.59
CA ALA A 229 2.51 12.77 17.44
C ALA A 229 3.10 11.38 17.16
N LEU A 230 3.56 11.17 15.93
CA LEU A 230 4.28 9.98 15.51
C LEU A 230 5.62 10.41 14.88
N ALA A 231 6.71 9.80 15.33
CA ALA A 231 8.03 9.95 14.73
C ALA A 231 8.50 8.62 14.13
N TYR A 232 9.33 8.71 13.09
CA TYR A 232 10.08 7.58 12.53
C TYR A 232 11.57 7.78 12.87
N PRO A 233 12.10 7.18 13.95
CA PRO A 233 13.45 7.49 14.43
C PRO A 233 14.56 7.24 13.40
N GLU A 234 14.33 6.33 12.45
CA GLU A 234 15.23 6.03 11.33
C GLU A 234 15.31 7.17 10.29
N LEU A 235 14.37 8.13 10.29
CA LEU A 235 14.39 9.33 9.43
C LEU A 235 14.76 10.61 10.17
N VAL A 236 14.26 10.79 11.40
CA VAL A 236 14.37 12.06 12.14
C VAL A 236 15.32 11.99 13.35
N GLY A 237 15.97 10.84 13.56
CA GLY A 237 16.77 10.54 14.73
C GLY A 237 15.93 10.08 15.94
N PRO A 238 16.57 9.54 17.00
CA PRO A 238 15.90 9.26 18.26
C PRO A 238 15.37 10.56 18.90
N ILE A 239 14.23 10.45 19.61
CA ILE A 239 13.56 11.59 20.23
C ILE A 239 13.21 11.27 21.69
N GLU A 240 13.82 12.04 22.58
CA GLU A 240 13.66 12.01 24.03
C GLU A 240 12.64 13.04 24.55
N VAL A 241 12.17 12.86 25.80
CA VAL A 241 11.38 13.87 26.50
C VAL A 241 12.23 15.13 26.71
N GLY A 242 11.63 16.30 26.46
CA GLY A 242 12.30 17.60 26.44
C GLY A 242 12.74 18.05 25.05
N ALA A 243 12.80 17.16 24.06
CA ALA A 243 13.21 17.50 22.70
C ALA A 243 12.22 18.47 22.03
N SER A 244 12.77 19.43 21.28
CA SER A 244 12.03 20.39 20.47
C SER A 244 11.82 19.84 19.06
N VAL A 245 10.58 19.80 18.58
CA VAL A 245 10.22 19.15 17.31
C VAL A 245 9.39 20.07 16.41
N LEU A 246 9.57 19.90 15.11
CA LEU A 246 8.72 20.46 14.06
C LEU A 246 7.73 19.40 13.58
N LEU A 247 6.44 19.74 13.60
CA LEU A 247 5.32 18.87 13.29
C LEU A 247 4.59 19.31 12.02
N ASN A 248 4.28 18.35 11.14
CA ASN A 248 3.23 18.49 10.15
C ASN A 248 1.88 18.11 10.77
N VAL A 249 1.00 19.09 10.96
CA VAL A 249 -0.35 18.91 11.52
C VAL A 249 -1.45 19.02 10.45
N THR A 250 -1.10 19.13 9.16
CA THR A 250 -2.02 19.47 8.05
C THR A 250 -3.27 18.60 7.97
N ALA A 251 -3.11 17.30 8.22
CA ALA A 251 -4.19 16.32 8.22
C ALA A 251 -4.96 16.34 9.54
N LEU A 252 -4.25 16.41 10.68
CA LEU A 252 -4.82 16.49 12.01
C LEU A 252 -5.73 17.72 12.18
N ASP A 253 -5.25 18.92 11.80
CA ASP A 253 -6.00 20.18 11.81
C ASP A 253 -7.33 20.11 11.03
N ARG A 254 -7.38 19.25 10.00
CA ARG A 254 -8.55 19.04 9.14
C ARG A 254 -9.41 17.85 9.57
N GLY A 255 -9.08 17.18 10.67
CA GLY A 255 -9.74 15.94 11.10
C GLY A 255 -9.61 14.80 10.08
N LEU A 256 -8.63 14.88 9.16
CA LEU A 256 -8.41 13.83 8.17
C LEU A 256 -7.82 12.60 8.84
N GLY A 257 -8.19 11.44 8.31
CA GLY A 257 -7.70 10.17 8.81
C GLY A 257 -6.21 9.96 8.56
N THR A 258 -5.38 10.29 9.56
CA THR A 258 -3.94 9.93 9.67
C THR A 258 -3.62 9.23 11.00
N GLY A 259 -4.57 8.45 11.53
CA GLY A 259 -4.47 7.78 12.84
C GLY A 259 -4.65 8.72 14.03
N GLY A 260 -4.94 10.00 13.79
CA GLY A 260 -5.00 11.04 14.82
C GLY A 260 -3.62 11.55 15.25
N TYR A 261 -2.58 11.38 14.42
CA TYR A 261 -1.23 11.86 14.70
C TYR A 261 -0.89 13.15 13.96
N ALA A 262 -0.17 14.03 14.66
CA ALA A 262 0.78 14.95 14.04
C ALA A 262 2.03 14.18 13.61
N LEU A 263 2.58 14.43 12.42
CA LEU A 263 3.80 13.75 11.98
C LEU A 263 5.02 14.58 12.33
N VAL A 264 5.98 14.03 13.07
CA VAL A 264 7.27 14.68 13.31
C VAL A 264 8.05 14.72 12.00
N ALA A 265 8.44 15.92 11.58
CA ALA A 265 9.23 16.14 10.39
C ALA A 265 10.72 16.34 10.71
N ALA A 266 11.05 16.94 11.84
CA ALA A 266 12.43 17.10 12.30
C ALA A 266 12.47 17.37 13.82
N ARG A 267 13.60 17.02 14.45
CA ARG A 267 14.03 17.65 15.69
C ARG A 267 14.73 18.98 15.39
N THR A 268 14.49 20.02 16.20
CA THR A 268 14.93 21.40 15.94
C THR A 268 15.97 21.93 16.91
N ASP A 269 16.20 21.29 18.05
CA ASP A 269 17.24 21.66 19.02
C ASP A 269 18.58 20.92 18.80
N ARG A 270 18.56 19.75 18.16
CA ARG A 270 19.77 19.02 17.73
C ARG A 270 19.54 18.26 16.42
N VAL A 271 20.44 18.48 15.46
CA VAL A 271 20.57 17.68 14.22
C VAL A 271 21.03 16.26 14.59
N PRO A 272 20.44 15.20 13.98
CA PRO A 272 20.95 13.83 14.12
C PRO A 272 22.41 13.69 13.64
N ASP A 273 23.09 12.67 14.12
CA ASP A 273 24.43 12.32 13.62
C ASP A 273 24.29 11.64 12.24
N ASP A 274 25.26 11.85 11.33
CA ASP A 274 25.20 11.28 9.98
C ASP A 274 25.14 9.73 10.03
N PRO A 275 24.34 9.07 9.16
CA PRO A 275 24.29 7.62 9.11
C PRO A 275 25.63 7.03 8.67
N THR A 276 25.99 5.88 9.23
CA THR A 276 27.16 5.12 8.77
C THR A 276 26.98 4.74 7.29
N PRO A 277 27.99 4.93 6.42
CA PRO A 277 27.91 4.50 5.03
C PRO A 277 27.54 3.02 4.92
N SER A 278 26.49 2.76 4.15
CA SER A 278 25.95 1.43 3.87
C SER A 278 25.71 1.27 2.37
N PRO A 279 25.66 0.03 1.83
CA PRO A 279 25.40 -0.18 0.41
C PRO A 279 23.99 0.27 0.02
N GLY A 280 23.81 0.59 -1.27
CA GLY A 280 22.51 0.83 -1.89
C GLY A 280 22.24 2.29 -2.24
N HIS A 281 21.62 2.50 -3.40
CA HIS A 281 21.43 3.82 -4.00
C HIS A 281 19.99 4.11 -4.44
N LEU A 282 19.02 3.24 -4.10
CA LEU A 282 17.61 3.50 -4.37
C LEU A 282 17.07 4.63 -3.50
N VAL A 283 16.49 5.66 -4.12
CA VAL A 283 15.81 6.75 -3.40
C VAL A 283 14.31 6.51 -3.34
N LYS A 284 13.76 6.54 -2.12
CA LYS A 284 12.33 6.43 -1.79
C LYS A 284 11.78 7.77 -1.28
N ALA A 285 10.47 7.96 -1.36
CA ALA A 285 9.80 9.26 -1.13
C ALA A 285 10.47 10.44 -1.89
N ARG A 286 10.82 10.20 -3.16
CA ARG A 286 11.77 11.02 -3.93
C ARG A 286 11.37 12.49 -4.04
N TYR A 287 12.37 13.37 -3.96
CA TYR A 287 12.26 14.83 -4.07
C TYR A 287 11.37 15.50 -3.00
N THR A 288 11.06 14.79 -1.92
CA THR A 288 10.51 15.38 -0.69
C THR A 288 11.65 15.70 0.30
N PRO A 289 11.47 16.63 1.26
CA PRO A 289 12.48 16.92 2.28
C PRO A 289 12.85 15.73 3.19
N LEU A 290 12.06 14.65 3.16
CA LEU A 290 12.28 13.40 3.91
C LEU A 290 12.48 12.20 2.96
N GLN A 291 12.97 12.45 1.75
CA GLN A 291 13.46 11.36 0.89
C GLN A 291 14.59 10.59 1.60
N THR A 292 14.65 9.28 1.40
CA THR A 292 15.68 8.43 2.02
C THR A 292 16.32 7.51 0.99
N MET A 293 17.57 7.12 1.24
CA MET A 293 18.28 6.09 0.46
C MET A 293 18.10 4.73 1.14
N VAL A 294 17.90 3.69 0.35
CA VAL A 294 17.74 2.32 0.83
C VAL A 294 18.50 1.35 -0.07
N LEU A 295 18.91 0.21 0.49
CA LEU A 295 19.38 -0.93 -0.29
C LEU A 295 18.18 -1.64 -0.92
N GLY A 296 18.06 -1.53 -2.24
CA GLY A 296 17.13 -2.37 -2.99
C GLY A 296 17.56 -3.82 -2.97
N VAL A 297 16.60 -4.75 -2.89
CA VAL A 297 16.83 -6.18 -3.10
C VAL A 297 17.31 -6.46 -4.53
N ASP A 298 16.87 -5.62 -5.48
CA ASP A 298 17.21 -5.61 -6.89
C ASP A 298 18.38 -4.67 -7.27
N ASP A 299 18.93 -3.91 -6.31
CA ASP A 299 20.09 -3.02 -6.45
C ASP A 299 21.38 -3.82 -6.75
N GLN A 300 22.29 -3.30 -7.58
CA GLN A 300 23.58 -3.96 -7.88
C GLN A 300 24.46 -4.19 -6.64
N GLU A 301 24.28 -3.39 -5.59
CA GLU A 301 25.00 -3.53 -4.31
C GLU A 301 24.37 -4.58 -3.37
N SER A 302 23.27 -5.21 -3.79
CA SER A 302 22.58 -6.25 -3.02
C SER A 302 23.19 -7.62 -3.19
N ASP A 303 23.37 -8.37 -2.10
CA ASP A 303 23.72 -9.80 -2.11
C ASP A 303 22.72 -10.64 -2.93
N HIS A 304 21.50 -10.13 -3.15
CA HIS A 304 20.45 -10.79 -3.91
C HIS A 304 20.41 -10.43 -5.40
N HIS A 305 21.22 -9.45 -5.86
CA HIS A 305 21.18 -8.97 -7.24
C HIS A 305 21.39 -10.09 -8.28
N GLY A 306 22.38 -10.96 -8.04
CA GLY A 306 22.69 -12.07 -8.95
C GLY A 306 21.60 -13.14 -9.03
N LEU A 307 20.70 -13.22 -8.05
CA LEU A 307 19.52 -14.09 -8.07
C LEU A 307 18.33 -13.45 -8.80
N LEU A 308 18.24 -12.11 -8.78
CA LEU A 308 17.09 -11.36 -9.29
C LEU A 308 17.30 -10.72 -10.67
N CYS A 309 18.54 -10.52 -11.12
CA CYS A 309 18.85 -9.81 -12.38
C CYS A 309 18.15 -10.39 -13.62
N ASP A 310 18.09 -11.72 -13.72
CA ASP A 310 17.50 -12.46 -14.84
C ASP A 310 16.21 -13.22 -14.44
N ALA A 311 15.61 -12.89 -13.29
CA ALA A 311 14.42 -13.57 -12.77
C ALA A 311 13.13 -12.98 -13.40
N ASP A 312 12.26 -13.84 -13.94
CA ASP A 312 11.04 -13.43 -14.67
C ASP A 312 9.83 -14.37 -14.44
N ASP A 313 9.90 -15.24 -13.42
CA ASP A 313 8.90 -16.28 -13.15
C ASP A 313 8.69 -16.49 -11.63
N LEU A 314 7.44 -16.72 -11.23
CA LEU A 314 7.01 -17.05 -9.86
C LEU A 314 6.68 -18.54 -9.69
N ALA A 315 6.89 -19.37 -10.70
CA ALA A 315 6.64 -20.80 -10.72
C ALA A 315 5.22 -21.19 -10.26
N GLY A 316 4.20 -20.39 -10.62
CA GLY A 316 2.81 -20.62 -10.21
C GLY A 316 2.47 -20.25 -8.76
N LEU A 317 3.34 -19.52 -8.04
CA LEU A 317 3.11 -19.07 -6.67
C LEU A 317 1.76 -18.36 -6.50
N PRO A 318 0.94 -18.71 -5.48
CA PRO A 318 -0.29 -17.99 -5.16
C PRO A 318 -0.04 -16.55 -4.70
N VAL A 319 -0.68 -15.59 -5.36
CA VAL A 319 -0.59 -14.15 -5.05
C VAL A 319 -1.98 -13.59 -4.76
N VAL A 320 -2.30 -13.40 -3.47
CA VAL A 320 -3.56 -12.82 -3.01
C VAL A 320 -3.48 -11.30 -3.01
N VAL A 321 -4.29 -10.66 -3.85
CA VAL A 321 -4.34 -9.20 -3.96
C VAL A 321 -5.58 -8.65 -3.28
N ALA A 322 -5.41 -7.64 -2.43
CA ALA A 322 -6.48 -6.97 -1.70
C ALA A 322 -6.45 -5.43 -1.86
N ASP A 323 -7.64 -4.81 -1.90
CA ASP A 323 -7.82 -3.35 -1.91
C ASP A 323 -7.25 -2.72 -0.62
N LEU A 324 -7.53 -3.29 0.54
CA LEU A 324 -7.20 -2.68 1.84
C LEU A 324 -6.13 -3.42 2.63
N HIS A 325 -5.27 -2.66 3.29
CA HIS A 325 -4.33 -3.15 4.30
C HIS A 325 -4.98 -3.99 5.41
N SER A 326 -6.20 -3.63 5.84
CA SER A 326 -6.94 -4.35 6.89
C SER A 326 -7.35 -5.79 6.50
N ALA A 327 -7.23 -6.17 5.23
CA ALA A 327 -7.43 -7.55 4.79
C ALA A 327 -6.23 -8.47 5.09
N VAL A 328 -5.01 -7.93 5.16
CA VAL A 328 -3.76 -8.70 5.33
C VAL A 328 -3.81 -9.68 6.52
N PRO A 329 -4.13 -9.27 7.76
CA PRO A 329 -4.18 -10.21 8.88
C PRO A 329 -5.27 -11.29 8.73
N ALA A 330 -6.40 -10.96 8.11
CA ALA A 330 -7.49 -11.91 7.88
C ALA A 330 -7.14 -12.96 6.81
N ILE A 331 -6.47 -12.56 5.72
CA ILE A 331 -5.93 -13.47 4.69
C ILE A 331 -4.92 -14.44 5.33
N ILE A 332 -4.01 -13.93 6.16
CA ILE A 332 -3.04 -14.75 6.91
C ILE A 332 -3.76 -15.77 7.81
N ALA A 333 -4.77 -15.32 8.58
CA ALA A 333 -5.55 -16.19 9.46
C ALA A 333 -6.24 -17.32 8.67
N GLY A 334 -6.86 -17.00 7.52
CA GLY A 334 -7.49 -17.98 6.64
C GLY A 334 -6.53 -19.00 6.05
N ALA A 335 -5.35 -18.56 5.57
CA ALA A 335 -4.32 -19.46 5.07
C ALA A 335 -3.80 -20.40 6.17
N ARG A 336 -3.54 -19.88 7.38
CA ARG A 336 -3.10 -20.67 8.53
C ARG A 336 -4.17 -21.65 9.01
N TYR A 337 -5.44 -21.24 9.01
CA TYR A 337 -6.59 -22.10 9.28
C TYR A 337 -6.67 -23.26 8.28
N SER A 338 -6.61 -22.98 6.98
CA SER A 338 -6.68 -24.02 5.94
C SER A 338 -5.56 -25.05 6.07
N ALA A 339 -4.32 -24.58 6.29
CA ALA A 339 -3.18 -25.45 6.54
C ALA A 339 -3.41 -26.34 7.78
N ALA A 340 -3.83 -25.76 8.91
CA ALA A 340 -4.09 -26.50 10.14
C ALA A 340 -5.22 -27.53 9.98
N SER A 341 -6.33 -27.16 9.35
CA SER A 341 -7.46 -28.06 9.04
C SER A 341 -7.06 -29.23 8.14
N ALA A 342 -6.07 -29.03 7.27
CA ALA A 342 -5.51 -30.07 6.40
C ALA A 342 -4.32 -30.83 7.03
N GLY A 343 -3.97 -30.58 8.29
CA GLY A 343 -2.82 -31.20 8.96
C GLY A 343 -1.46 -30.78 8.40
N ARG A 344 -1.39 -29.65 7.68
CA ARG A 344 -0.18 -29.11 7.06
C ARG A 344 0.52 -28.08 7.96
N PRO A 345 1.85 -27.90 7.81
CA PRO A 345 2.54 -26.74 8.38
C PRO A 345 1.95 -25.43 7.86
N ALA A 346 1.87 -24.44 8.75
CA ALA A 346 1.48 -23.08 8.40
C ALA A 346 2.40 -22.53 7.30
N PRO A 347 1.85 -21.90 6.24
CA PRO A 347 2.65 -21.43 5.11
C PRO A 347 3.56 -20.25 5.51
N ARG A 348 4.71 -20.14 4.84
CA ARG A 348 5.58 -18.97 4.89
C ARG A 348 5.00 -17.87 4.01
N ILE A 349 4.42 -16.85 4.63
CA ILE A 349 3.72 -15.76 3.94
C ILE A 349 4.60 -14.52 3.84
N ALA A 350 4.68 -13.92 2.65
CA ALA A 350 5.25 -12.58 2.45
C ALA A 350 4.16 -11.56 2.10
N TYR A 351 4.37 -10.29 2.47
CA TYR A 351 3.47 -9.19 2.17
C TYR A 351 4.20 -8.15 1.32
N VAL A 352 3.73 -7.90 0.10
CA VAL A 352 4.21 -6.84 -0.78
C VAL A 352 3.35 -5.59 -0.57
N MET A 353 3.92 -4.59 0.09
CA MET A 353 3.24 -3.33 0.41
C MET A 353 3.41 -2.31 -0.71
N THR A 354 2.30 -1.91 -1.33
CA THR A 354 2.30 -0.86 -2.37
C THR A 354 2.11 0.55 -1.79
N ASP A 355 2.51 1.55 -2.57
CA ASP A 355 2.58 2.98 -2.22
C ASP A 355 1.25 3.74 -2.38
N GLY A 356 0.12 3.05 -2.46
CA GLY A 356 -1.21 3.65 -2.52
C GLY A 356 -1.70 4.30 -1.21
N GLY A 357 -1.07 3.96 -0.08
CA GLY A 357 -1.40 4.47 1.26
C GLY A 357 -0.21 5.15 1.93
N ALA A 358 0.04 4.84 3.19
CA ALA A 358 1.26 5.24 3.89
C ALA A 358 2.50 4.70 3.18
N LEU A 359 3.49 5.56 2.92
CA LEU A 359 4.77 5.15 2.34
C LEU A 359 5.64 4.38 3.35
N PRO A 360 5.79 4.79 4.62
CA PRO A 360 6.56 4.02 5.59
C PRO A 360 5.76 2.81 6.08
N ALA A 361 6.24 1.59 5.85
CA ALA A 361 5.67 0.36 6.40
C ALA A 361 5.67 0.37 7.93
N TRP A 362 6.63 1.09 8.53
CA TRP A 362 6.70 1.40 9.97
C TRP A 362 5.44 2.09 10.52
N PHE A 363 4.56 2.67 9.70
CA PHE A 363 3.28 3.18 10.19
C PHE A 363 2.33 2.04 10.65
N SER A 364 2.49 0.82 10.12
CA SER A 364 1.61 -0.31 10.44
C SER A 364 2.10 -1.11 11.65
N ARG A 365 1.37 -1.00 12.76
CA ARG A 365 1.56 -1.89 13.92
C ARG A 365 1.08 -3.30 13.60
N THR A 366 0.04 -3.44 12.76
CA THR A 366 -0.39 -4.74 12.22
C THR A 366 0.79 -5.49 11.60
N VAL A 367 1.58 -4.84 10.74
CA VAL A 367 2.78 -5.48 10.15
C VAL A 367 3.84 -5.78 11.22
N SER A 368 4.13 -4.84 12.13
CA SER A 368 5.10 -5.07 13.23
C SER A 368 4.72 -6.30 14.06
N THR A 369 3.50 -6.36 14.57
CA THR A 369 2.99 -7.48 15.38
C THR A 369 2.94 -8.79 14.59
N LEU A 370 2.52 -8.80 13.32
CA LEU A 370 2.53 -10.01 12.49
C LEU A 370 3.96 -10.52 12.23
N ARG A 371 4.94 -9.63 12.07
CA ARG A 371 6.36 -10.00 11.93
C ARG A 371 6.95 -10.54 13.24
N GLU A 372 6.72 -9.85 14.35
CA GLU A 372 7.18 -10.22 15.69
C GLU A 372 6.61 -11.56 16.17
N THR A 373 5.36 -11.86 15.82
CA THR A 373 4.68 -13.12 16.19
C THR A 373 4.91 -14.26 15.19
N GLY A 374 5.69 -14.03 14.12
CA GLY A 374 5.98 -15.05 13.10
C GLY A 374 4.78 -15.44 12.23
N TRP A 375 3.71 -14.63 12.22
CA TRP A 375 2.56 -14.80 11.32
C TRP A 375 2.83 -14.29 9.91
N LEU A 376 3.75 -13.32 9.78
CA LEU A 376 4.29 -12.81 8.52
C LEU A 376 5.80 -13.03 8.50
N ALA A 377 6.34 -13.59 7.40
CA ALA A 377 7.77 -13.89 7.28
C ALA A 377 8.59 -12.71 6.77
N SER A 378 8.01 -11.85 5.94
CA SER A 378 8.65 -10.64 5.40
C SER A 378 7.61 -9.62 4.93
N CYS A 379 7.89 -8.33 5.12
CA CYS A 379 7.24 -7.21 4.45
C CYS A 379 8.19 -6.65 3.38
N VAL A 380 7.77 -6.65 2.10
CA VAL A 380 8.54 -6.14 0.97
C VAL A 380 7.88 -4.86 0.48
N THR A 381 8.57 -3.73 0.52
CA THR A 381 8.02 -2.42 0.12
C THR A 381 8.40 -2.05 -1.31
N VAL A 382 7.41 -1.65 -2.11
CA VAL A 382 7.58 -1.38 -3.55
C VAL A 382 7.20 0.05 -3.95
N GLY A 383 7.70 0.52 -5.10
CA GLY A 383 7.41 1.86 -5.60
C GLY A 383 8.05 2.93 -4.70
N GLN A 384 7.24 3.85 -4.17
CA GLN A 384 7.65 4.86 -3.19
C GLN A 384 7.53 4.43 -1.72
N ALA A 385 6.94 3.27 -1.44
CA ALA A 385 6.89 2.73 -0.09
C ALA A 385 8.28 2.26 0.37
N PHE A 386 8.54 2.34 1.67
CA PHE A 386 9.83 1.99 2.29
C PHE A 386 9.66 1.57 3.77
N GLY A 387 10.73 1.10 4.41
CA GLY A 387 10.73 0.57 5.77
C GLY A 387 10.35 -0.91 5.85
N GLY A 388 10.49 -1.65 4.75
CA GLY A 388 10.27 -3.10 4.72
C GLY A 388 11.37 -3.91 5.42
N ASP A 389 11.21 -5.23 5.41
CA ASP A 389 12.33 -6.17 5.55
C ASP A 389 13.20 -6.20 4.28
N LEU A 390 12.57 -5.97 3.12
CA LEU A 390 13.22 -5.84 1.80
C LEU A 390 12.58 -4.67 1.05
N GLU A 391 13.38 -3.99 0.23
CA GLU A 391 12.95 -2.87 -0.62
C GLU A 391 13.04 -3.27 -2.08
N ALA A 392 12.01 -3.05 -2.88
CA ALA A 392 12.05 -3.31 -4.33
C ALA A 392 11.62 -2.08 -5.14
N VAL A 393 12.09 -1.98 -6.39
CA VAL A 393 11.72 -0.87 -7.28
C VAL A 393 10.25 -0.95 -7.70
N THR A 394 9.75 -2.15 -8.03
CA THR A 394 8.39 -2.37 -8.57
C THR A 394 7.67 -3.53 -7.90
N VAL A 395 6.35 -3.65 -8.12
CA VAL A 395 5.54 -4.81 -7.70
C VAL A 395 6.14 -6.12 -8.23
N HIS A 396 6.60 -6.14 -9.50
CA HIS A 396 7.22 -7.33 -10.11
C HIS A 396 8.46 -7.79 -9.34
N MET A 397 9.40 -6.88 -9.06
CA MET A 397 10.60 -7.20 -8.28
C MET A 397 10.26 -7.55 -6.82
N GLY A 398 9.21 -6.94 -6.24
CA GLY A 398 8.72 -7.32 -4.92
C GLY A 398 8.13 -8.73 -4.86
N LEU A 399 7.43 -9.17 -5.91
CA LEU A 399 6.93 -10.54 -6.05
C LEU A 399 8.08 -11.54 -6.25
N LEU A 400 9.04 -11.22 -7.12
CA LEU A 400 10.24 -12.05 -7.36
C LEU A 400 11.10 -12.16 -6.10
N ALA A 401 11.28 -11.09 -5.34
CA ALA A 401 11.97 -11.13 -4.04
C ALA A 401 11.18 -11.96 -3.01
N ALA A 402 9.85 -11.84 -2.96
CA ALA A 402 9.01 -12.66 -2.10
C ALA A 402 9.11 -14.16 -2.45
N HIS A 403 9.24 -14.50 -3.74
CA HIS A 403 9.43 -15.88 -4.20
C HIS A 403 10.87 -16.40 -3.97
N LEU A 404 11.88 -15.70 -4.48
CA LEU A 404 13.25 -16.22 -4.59
C LEU A 404 14.13 -15.91 -3.38
N VAL A 405 13.94 -14.75 -2.73
CA VAL A 405 14.73 -14.32 -1.56
C VAL A 405 14.04 -14.74 -0.27
N VAL A 406 12.75 -14.41 -0.12
CA VAL A 406 11.97 -14.80 1.07
C VAL A 406 11.55 -16.26 1.00
N GLY A 407 11.39 -16.85 -0.18
CA GLY A 407 10.96 -18.24 -0.34
C GLY A 407 9.52 -18.47 0.13
N ALA A 408 8.64 -17.50 -0.07
CA ALA A 408 7.26 -17.58 0.39
C ALA A 408 6.48 -18.70 -0.34
N ASP A 409 5.61 -19.39 0.41
CA ASP A 409 4.60 -20.32 -0.13
C ASP A 409 3.35 -19.57 -0.63
N LEU A 410 3.16 -18.34 -0.14
CA LEU A 410 2.02 -17.46 -0.39
C LEU A 410 2.47 -16.00 -0.34
N VAL A 411 2.06 -15.19 -1.31
CA VAL A 411 2.28 -13.73 -1.27
C VAL A 411 0.96 -12.99 -1.16
N ILE A 412 0.93 -11.96 -0.32
CA ILE A 412 -0.19 -11.01 -0.22
C ILE A 412 0.25 -9.67 -0.81
N VAL A 413 -0.54 -9.05 -1.66
CA VAL A 413 -0.28 -7.70 -2.20
C VAL A 413 -1.42 -6.76 -1.81
N ALA A 414 -1.09 -5.67 -1.12
CA ALA A 414 -2.03 -4.61 -0.77
C ALA A 414 -1.29 -3.31 -0.45
N GLN A 415 -1.94 -2.17 -0.62
CA GLN A 415 -1.42 -0.88 -0.16
C GLN A 415 -1.18 -0.84 1.36
N GLY A 416 -0.31 0.05 1.82
CA GLY A 416 -0.17 0.40 3.23
C GLY A 416 -1.45 1.01 3.85
N PRO A 417 -1.48 1.24 5.17
CA PRO A 417 -2.63 1.87 5.83
C PRO A 417 -2.96 3.26 5.27
N GLY A 418 -4.22 3.71 5.41
CA GLY A 418 -4.63 5.06 4.99
C GLY A 418 -5.08 5.17 3.52
N ASN A 419 -5.94 4.25 3.07
CA ASN A 419 -6.51 4.26 1.72
C ASN A 419 -7.11 5.62 1.35
N LEU A 420 -6.69 6.17 0.21
CA LEU A 420 -7.24 7.37 -0.40
C LEU A 420 -8.56 7.07 -1.14
N GLY A 421 -9.51 8.01 -1.09
CA GLY A 421 -10.79 7.91 -1.80
C GLY A 421 -11.48 9.26 -1.96
N THR A 422 -12.02 9.54 -3.15
CA THR A 422 -12.75 10.79 -3.47
C THR A 422 -14.22 10.55 -3.82
N GLY A 423 -14.72 9.32 -3.66
CA GLY A 423 -16.08 8.92 -4.04
C GLY A 423 -16.34 8.85 -5.56
N THR A 424 -15.36 9.23 -6.39
CA THR A 424 -15.40 9.05 -7.84
C THR A 424 -15.05 7.61 -8.24
N ARG A 425 -15.46 7.17 -9.44
CA ARG A 425 -15.21 5.79 -9.92
C ARG A 425 -13.73 5.37 -9.88
N TRP A 426 -12.82 6.29 -10.18
CA TRP A 426 -11.39 6.01 -10.34
C TRP A 426 -10.52 6.61 -9.22
N GLY A 427 -11.03 7.59 -8.47
CA GLY A 427 -10.28 8.27 -7.42
C GLY A 427 -10.27 7.48 -6.12
N PHE A 428 -9.63 6.31 -6.11
CA PHE A 428 -9.31 5.55 -4.91
C PHE A 428 -7.99 4.79 -5.10
N SER A 429 -7.13 4.72 -4.08
CA SER A 429 -5.79 4.15 -4.21
C SER A 429 -5.77 2.64 -4.44
N GLY A 430 -6.77 1.92 -3.90
CA GLY A 430 -6.98 0.50 -4.13
C GLY A 430 -7.29 0.09 -5.58
N VAL A 431 -7.39 1.04 -6.52
CA VAL A 431 -7.53 0.74 -7.96
C VAL A 431 -6.34 -0.05 -8.50
N SER A 432 -5.16 0.20 -7.91
CA SER A 432 -3.90 -0.52 -8.14
C SER A 432 -3.96 -2.03 -7.86
N ALA A 433 -4.97 -2.52 -7.13
CA ALA A 433 -5.19 -3.96 -6.96
C ALA A 433 -5.41 -4.69 -8.31
N GLY A 434 -5.98 -4.03 -9.32
CA GLY A 434 -6.07 -4.62 -10.67
C GLY A 434 -4.72 -4.72 -11.36
N GLU A 435 -3.83 -3.75 -11.12
CA GLU A 435 -2.46 -3.72 -11.67
C GLU A 435 -1.58 -4.79 -11.01
N ALA A 436 -1.73 -5.01 -9.70
CA ALA A 436 -1.03 -6.08 -8.98
C ALA A 436 -1.45 -7.49 -9.44
N LEU A 437 -2.73 -7.72 -9.78
CA LEU A 437 -3.17 -8.98 -10.40
C LEU A 437 -2.54 -9.18 -11.78
N ASN A 438 -2.42 -8.11 -12.58
CA ASN A 438 -1.70 -8.17 -13.85
C ASN A 438 -0.22 -8.49 -13.65
N ALA A 439 0.45 -7.87 -12.68
CA ALA A 439 1.86 -8.14 -12.38
C ALA A 439 2.13 -9.60 -11.97
N ALA A 440 1.25 -10.17 -11.15
CA ALA A 440 1.32 -11.59 -10.77
C ALA A 440 1.12 -12.53 -11.99
N ALA A 441 0.19 -12.19 -12.88
CA ALA A 441 -0.06 -12.96 -14.11
C ALA A 441 1.08 -12.85 -15.14
N THR A 442 1.71 -11.66 -15.26
CA THR A 442 2.88 -11.42 -16.12
C THR A 442 4.02 -12.36 -15.74
N LEU A 443 4.32 -12.49 -14.45
CA LEU A 443 5.38 -13.36 -13.92
C LEU A 443 4.91 -14.81 -13.68
N HIS A 444 3.89 -15.26 -14.40
CA HIS A 444 3.39 -16.65 -14.35
C HIS A 444 3.00 -17.20 -12.95
N GLY A 445 2.67 -16.31 -12.00
CA GLY A 445 2.07 -16.67 -10.72
C GLY A 445 0.58 -17.00 -10.84
N ARG A 446 -0.05 -17.38 -9.73
CA ARG A 446 -1.51 -17.60 -9.61
C ARG A 446 -2.19 -16.37 -9.00
N PRO A 447 -2.74 -15.44 -9.80
CA PRO A 447 -3.41 -14.23 -9.28
C PRO A 447 -4.75 -14.57 -8.62
N ILE A 448 -4.89 -14.19 -7.35
CA ILE A 448 -6.09 -14.43 -6.53
C ILE A 448 -6.61 -13.08 -6.03
N ALA A 449 -7.87 -12.76 -6.31
CA ALA A 449 -8.49 -11.49 -5.98
C ALA A 449 -9.36 -11.61 -4.72
N SER A 450 -8.94 -10.96 -3.64
CA SER A 450 -9.69 -10.86 -2.39
C SER A 450 -10.79 -9.82 -2.50
N LEU A 451 -12.06 -10.23 -2.40
CA LEU A 451 -13.19 -9.29 -2.41
C LEU A 451 -13.22 -8.43 -1.15
N ARG A 452 -13.38 -7.11 -1.33
CA ARG A 452 -13.74 -6.20 -0.23
C ARG A 452 -15.25 -6.22 -0.06
N VAL A 453 -15.70 -6.68 1.10
CA VAL A 453 -17.11 -6.82 1.48
C VAL A 453 -17.46 -5.88 2.64
N SER A 454 -18.73 -5.46 2.72
CA SER A 454 -19.30 -4.76 3.87
C SER A 454 -20.69 -5.34 4.19
N GLY A 455 -20.90 -5.85 5.40
CA GLY A 455 -22.21 -6.33 5.83
C GLY A 455 -23.10 -5.23 6.41
N VAL A 456 -22.50 -4.24 7.06
CA VAL A 456 -23.20 -3.27 7.93
C VAL A 456 -23.17 -1.82 7.46
N ASP A 457 -22.85 -1.52 6.19
CA ASP A 457 -22.99 -0.14 5.68
C ASP A 457 -24.48 0.29 5.77
N ALA A 458 -24.72 1.46 6.39
CA ALA A 458 -26.04 2.05 6.53
C ALA A 458 -26.71 2.31 5.17
N ARG A 459 -25.93 2.55 4.12
CA ARG A 459 -26.38 2.80 2.74
C ARG A 459 -26.53 1.45 2.05
N ALA A 460 -27.76 1.01 1.80
CA ALA A 460 -28.05 -0.32 1.21
C ALA A 460 -27.24 -0.65 -0.06
N ARG A 461 -27.00 0.35 -0.92
CA ARG A 461 -26.18 0.26 -2.14
C ARG A 461 -24.68 -0.02 -1.92
N HIS A 462 -24.20 0.03 -0.68
CA HIS A 462 -22.81 -0.25 -0.29
C HIS A 462 -22.67 -1.56 0.50
N ARG A 463 -23.76 -2.33 0.66
CA ARG A 463 -23.71 -3.68 1.26
C ARG A 463 -23.35 -4.72 0.20
N GLY A 464 -22.65 -5.76 0.65
CA GLY A 464 -22.08 -6.79 -0.22
C GLY A 464 -20.71 -6.37 -0.76
N VAL A 465 -20.44 -6.65 -2.03
CA VAL A 465 -19.17 -6.37 -2.71
C VAL A 465 -18.99 -4.87 -2.94
N SER A 466 -17.83 -4.35 -2.54
CA SER A 466 -17.45 -2.96 -2.78
C SER A 466 -17.33 -2.65 -4.27
N HIS A 467 -17.85 -1.48 -4.68
CA HIS A 467 -17.61 -0.92 -6.01
C HIS A 467 -16.10 -0.77 -6.33
N HIS A 468 -15.23 -0.65 -5.32
CA HIS A 468 -13.78 -0.65 -5.51
C HIS A 468 -13.29 -1.99 -6.09
N SER A 469 -13.67 -3.13 -5.50
CA SER A 469 -13.36 -4.46 -6.03
C SER A 469 -13.97 -4.67 -7.42
N LEU A 470 -15.24 -4.26 -7.63
CA LEU A 470 -15.88 -4.36 -8.94
C LEU A 470 -15.16 -3.52 -10.02
N THR A 471 -14.53 -2.41 -9.64
CA THR A 471 -13.78 -1.55 -10.56
C THR A 471 -12.36 -2.06 -10.80
N ALA A 472 -11.61 -2.35 -9.73
CA ALA A 472 -10.23 -2.82 -9.83
C ALA A 472 -10.16 -4.17 -10.56
N PHE A 473 -10.96 -5.15 -10.14
CA PHE A 473 -10.95 -6.47 -10.77
C PHE A 473 -11.67 -6.42 -12.13
N GLY A 474 -12.91 -5.91 -12.18
CA GLY A 474 -13.71 -5.95 -13.41
C GLY A 474 -13.25 -5.02 -14.56
N ARG A 475 -12.35 -4.06 -14.32
CA ARG A 475 -11.91 -3.08 -15.34
C ARG A 475 -10.39 -2.86 -15.45
N VAL A 476 -9.62 -3.13 -14.40
CA VAL A 476 -8.17 -2.86 -14.38
C VAL A 476 -7.35 -4.16 -14.44
N ALA A 477 -7.83 -5.24 -13.81
CA ALA A 477 -7.29 -6.56 -14.09
C ALA A 477 -7.68 -6.98 -15.54
N LEU A 478 -6.66 -7.18 -16.36
CA LEU A 478 -6.76 -7.59 -17.76
C LEU A 478 -6.54 -9.10 -17.90
N ALA A 479 -5.68 -9.67 -17.05
CA ALA A 479 -5.49 -11.11 -16.92
C ALA A 479 -6.68 -11.78 -16.19
N PRO A 480 -7.00 -13.05 -16.52
CA PRO A 480 -7.83 -13.89 -15.65
C PRO A 480 -7.22 -14.03 -14.25
N ALA A 481 -8.09 -14.22 -13.26
CA ALA A 481 -7.70 -14.40 -11.86
C ALA A 481 -8.81 -15.16 -11.13
N ASP A 482 -8.47 -15.77 -9.99
CA ASP A 482 -9.44 -16.41 -9.11
C ASP A 482 -10.04 -15.35 -8.17
N VAL A 483 -11.29 -14.95 -8.41
CA VAL A 483 -12.03 -14.06 -7.51
C VAL A 483 -12.73 -14.93 -6.48
N VAL A 484 -12.30 -14.80 -5.21
CA VAL A 484 -12.79 -15.67 -4.14
C VAL A 484 -14.05 -15.09 -3.51
N VAL A 485 -15.09 -15.91 -3.44
CA VAL A 485 -16.46 -15.57 -3.03
C VAL A 485 -16.82 -16.36 -1.77
N PRO A 486 -17.07 -15.71 -0.62
CA PRO A 486 -17.44 -16.41 0.62
C PRO A 486 -18.84 -17.03 0.52
N GLU A 487 -18.96 -18.31 0.88
CA GLU A 487 -20.23 -19.00 1.11
C GLU A 487 -20.54 -19.04 2.61
N PHE A 488 -21.57 -18.32 3.04
CA PHE A 488 -21.99 -18.36 4.44
C PHE A 488 -23.00 -19.50 4.68
N PRO A 489 -22.90 -20.24 5.81
CA PRO A 489 -23.79 -21.36 6.08
C PRO A 489 -25.28 -20.99 6.04
N PRO A 490 -26.17 -21.87 5.52
CA PRO A 490 -27.61 -21.67 5.57
C PRO A 490 -28.11 -21.41 6.99
N GLY A 491 -29.00 -20.43 7.15
CA GLY A 491 -29.51 -20.01 8.46
C GLY A 491 -28.57 -19.14 9.30
N SER A 492 -27.33 -18.90 8.86
CA SER A 492 -26.46 -17.91 9.51
C SER A 492 -26.99 -16.47 9.30
N PRO A 493 -26.67 -15.51 10.20
CA PRO A 493 -27.03 -14.10 10.03
C PRO A 493 -26.48 -13.45 8.74
N LEU A 494 -25.48 -14.07 8.11
CA LEU A 494 -24.82 -13.59 6.89
C LEU A 494 -25.34 -14.26 5.61
N ALA A 495 -26.25 -15.24 5.68
CA ALA A 495 -26.70 -16.00 4.50
C ALA A 495 -27.26 -15.10 3.37
N ALA A 496 -28.18 -14.20 3.69
CA ALA A 496 -28.75 -13.25 2.71
C ALA A 496 -27.72 -12.23 2.15
N LEU A 497 -26.66 -11.95 2.91
CA LEU A 497 -25.52 -11.18 2.43
C LEU A 497 -24.67 -12.01 1.45
N GLY A 498 -24.50 -13.31 1.69
CA GLY A 498 -23.86 -14.26 0.78
C GLY A 498 -24.55 -14.36 -0.58
N ASP A 499 -25.89 -14.41 -0.59
CA ASP A 499 -26.68 -14.35 -1.84
C ASP A 499 -26.42 -13.03 -2.59
N THR A 500 -26.41 -11.91 -1.87
CA THR A 500 -26.12 -10.58 -2.42
C THR A 500 -24.71 -10.51 -3.01
N ILE A 501 -23.71 -11.02 -2.29
CA ILE A 501 -22.32 -11.07 -2.74
C ILE A 501 -22.17 -11.95 -3.98
N THR A 502 -22.77 -13.15 -3.97
CA THR A 502 -22.75 -14.08 -5.12
C THR A 502 -23.33 -13.42 -6.37
N ALA A 503 -24.48 -12.76 -6.25
CA ALA A 503 -25.13 -12.04 -7.35
C ALA A 503 -24.29 -10.85 -7.86
N GLN A 504 -23.66 -10.09 -6.97
CA GLN A 504 -22.81 -8.95 -7.34
C GLN A 504 -21.48 -9.39 -7.97
N SER A 505 -20.88 -10.49 -7.50
CA SER A 505 -19.62 -11.02 -8.05
C SER A 505 -19.81 -11.68 -9.42
N ALA A 506 -21.02 -12.10 -9.80
CA ALA A 506 -21.32 -12.74 -11.08
C ALA A 506 -20.82 -11.92 -12.31
N ALA A 507 -20.81 -10.58 -12.22
CA ALA A 507 -20.32 -9.71 -13.29
C ALA A 507 -18.78 -9.73 -13.48
N LEU A 508 -18.03 -10.25 -12.51
CA LEU A 508 -16.59 -10.47 -12.61
C LEU A 508 -16.26 -11.82 -13.30
N GLY A 509 -17.15 -12.80 -13.14
CA GLY A 509 -16.96 -14.17 -13.60
C GLY A 509 -17.24 -14.38 -15.09
N ALA A 510 -16.53 -15.30 -15.72
CA ALA A 510 -16.88 -15.79 -17.05
C ALA A 510 -18.31 -16.37 -17.11
N PRO A 511 -19.07 -16.17 -18.21
CA PRO A 511 -18.68 -15.53 -19.47
C PRO A 511 -18.91 -14.01 -19.51
N VAL A 512 -19.37 -13.38 -18.43
CA VAL A 512 -19.69 -11.92 -18.41
C VAL A 512 -18.44 -11.08 -18.20
N GLY A 513 -17.65 -11.43 -17.18
CA GLY A 513 -16.30 -10.94 -16.97
C GLY A 513 -15.25 -11.96 -17.44
N ARG A 514 -14.02 -11.85 -16.90
CA ARG A 514 -12.86 -12.65 -17.30
C ARG A 514 -12.31 -13.57 -16.21
N HIS A 515 -12.86 -13.49 -15.00
CA HIS A 515 -12.32 -14.17 -13.82
C HIS A 515 -12.98 -15.52 -13.60
N HIS A 516 -12.33 -16.36 -12.81
CA HIS A 516 -12.92 -17.58 -12.27
C HIS A 516 -13.49 -17.23 -10.89
N LEU A 517 -14.78 -17.51 -10.66
CA LEU A 517 -15.39 -17.30 -9.35
C LEU A 517 -15.20 -18.57 -8.53
N VAL A 518 -14.36 -18.49 -7.50
CA VAL A 518 -14.09 -19.61 -6.61
C VAL A 518 -14.91 -19.42 -5.34
N ARG A 519 -15.82 -20.35 -5.05
CA ARG A 519 -16.68 -20.31 -3.87
C ARG A 519 -16.03 -21.11 -2.74
N VAL A 520 -16.00 -20.54 -1.53
CA VAL A 520 -15.26 -21.08 -0.38
C VAL A 520 -16.07 -20.86 0.90
N ASP A 521 -16.19 -21.91 1.72
CA ASP A 521 -16.93 -21.87 2.99
C ASP A 521 -16.37 -20.83 3.98
N ALA A 522 -17.24 -19.90 4.36
CA ALA A 522 -17.04 -18.89 5.40
C ALA A 522 -17.77 -19.29 6.69
N GLY A 523 -17.44 -20.49 7.18
CA GLY A 523 -18.08 -21.14 8.33
C GLY A 523 -17.70 -20.57 9.72
N PRO A 524 -18.35 -21.04 10.79
CA PRO A 524 -18.10 -20.59 12.16
C PRO A 524 -16.67 -20.89 12.64
N ASP A 525 -16.06 -21.97 12.17
CA ASP A 525 -14.69 -22.34 12.57
C ASP A 525 -13.64 -21.38 11.99
N LEU A 526 -13.86 -20.87 10.77
CA LEU A 526 -13.05 -19.80 10.17
C LEU A 526 -13.26 -18.46 10.91
N LEU A 527 -14.48 -18.18 11.38
CA LEU A 527 -14.76 -17.01 12.22
C LEU A 527 -14.07 -17.10 13.58
N ALA A 528 -14.01 -18.29 14.18
CA ALA A 528 -13.26 -18.53 15.40
C ALA A 528 -11.74 -18.36 15.16
N ALA A 529 -11.20 -18.90 14.07
CA ALA A 529 -9.79 -18.72 13.71
C ALA A 529 -9.40 -17.25 13.47
N LEU A 530 -10.33 -16.41 13.00
CA LEU A 530 -10.12 -14.95 12.90
C LEU A 530 -10.00 -14.26 14.26
N ALA A 531 -10.68 -14.77 15.30
CA ALA A 531 -10.58 -14.23 16.66
C ALA A 531 -9.21 -14.51 17.31
N GLU A 532 -8.52 -15.58 16.89
CA GLU A 532 -7.16 -15.96 17.34
C GLU A 532 -6.03 -15.18 16.64
N THR A 533 -6.36 -14.14 15.87
CA THR A 533 -5.37 -13.26 15.23
C THR A 533 -4.58 -12.49 16.32
N PRO A 534 -3.24 -12.41 16.26
CA PRO A 534 -2.41 -11.76 17.30
C PRO A 534 -2.58 -10.22 17.36
N ILE A 535 -3.36 -9.63 16.47
CA ILE A 535 -3.70 -8.21 16.42
C ILE A 535 -5.23 -8.08 16.23
N PRO A 536 -5.92 -7.17 16.94
CA PRO A 536 -7.36 -6.97 16.76
C PRO A 536 -7.72 -6.58 15.32
N LEU A 537 -8.59 -7.35 14.70
CA LEU A 537 -9.10 -7.09 13.36
C LEU A 537 -10.01 -5.85 13.36
N SER A 538 -9.61 -4.81 12.63
CA SER A 538 -10.36 -3.55 12.46
C SER A 538 -10.35 -3.12 10.99
N THR A 539 -11.51 -2.69 10.47
CA THR A 539 -11.63 -2.13 9.13
C THR A 539 -12.64 -0.98 9.13
N MET A 540 -12.25 0.18 8.60
CA MET A 540 -13.12 1.37 8.53
C MET A 540 -13.79 1.74 9.88
N GLY A 541 -13.09 1.54 11.01
CA GLY A 541 -13.59 1.79 12.36
C GLY A 541 -14.52 0.71 12.94
N ARG A 542 -14.60 -0.48 12.33
CA ARG A 542 -15.44 -1.62 12.76
C ARG A 542 -14.59 -2.85 13.06
N GLY A 543 -14.86 -3.49 14.20
CA GLY A 543 -14.22 -4.74 14.61
C GLY A 543 -14.83 -5.98 13.96
N LEU A 544 -14.22 -7.14 14.21
CA LEU A 544 -14.69 -8.46 13.78
C LEU A 544 -16.12 -8.78 14.25
N ASP A 545 -16.47 -8.32 15.44
CA ASP A 545 -17.79 -8.41 16.07
C ASP A 545 -18.86 -7.55 15.37
N VAL A 546 -18.46 -6.40 14.80
CA VAL A 546 -19.35 -5.44 14.15
C VAL A 546 -19.56 -5.75 12.67
N ASP A 547 -18.51 -6.17 11.93
CA ASP A 547 -18.58 -6.44 10.48
C ASP A 547 -17.85 -7.74 10.10
N PRO A 548 -18.27 -8.92 10.63
CA PRO A 548 -17.55 -10.19 10.43
C PRO A 548 -17.42 -10.58 8.96
N ALA A 549 -18.39 -10.19 8.12
CA ALA A 549 -18.39 -10.45 6.69
C ALA A 549 -17.19 -9.81 5.96
N ALA A 550 -16.72 -8.64 6.41
CA ALA A 550 -15.57 -7.97 5.81
C ALA A 550 -14.26 -8.75 6.00
N PHE A 551 -14.11 -9.42 7.16
CA PHE A 551 -12.93 -10.22 7.49
C PHE A 551 -13.04 -11.65 6.94
N LEU A 552 -14.22 -12.27 7.01
CA LEU A 552 -14.47 -13.59 6.42
C LEU A 552 -14.24 -13.58 4.89
N ALA A 553 -14.67 -12.52 4.18
CA ALA A 553 -14.42 -12.38 2.74
C ALA A 553 -12.92 -12.29 2.38
N ALA A 554 -12.10 -11.73 3.27
CA ALA A 554 -10.64 -11.72 3.12
C ALA A 554 -10.01 -13.06 3.52
N ALA A 555 -10.51 -13.68 4.59
CA ALA A 555 -10.02 -14.95 5.10
C ALA A 555 -10.20 -16.10 4.09
N VAL A 556 -11.35 -16.18 3.40
CA VAL A 556 -11.56 -17.19 2.37
C VAL A 556 -10.57 -17.09 1.21
N ALA A 557 -10.06 -15.89 0.90
CA ALA A 557 -9.01 -15.74 -0.12
C ALA A 557 -7.69 -16.37 0.33
N GLY A 558 -7.36 -16.29 1.63
CA GLY A 558 -6.24 -17.02 2.22
C GLY A 558 -6.45 -18.54 2.25
N VAL A 559 -7.67 -19.00 2.55
CA VAL A 559 -8.05 -20.42 2.48
C VAL A 559 -7.86 -20.98 1.07
N HIS A 560 -8.40 -20.29 0.05
CA HIS A 560 -8.22 -20.70 -1.34
C HIS A 560 -6.74 -20.77 -1.71
N ALA A 561 -6.01 -19.69 -1.44
CA ALA A 561 -4.62 -19.57 -1.82
C ALA A 561 -3.71 -20.62 -1.18
N GLU A 562 -3.94 -20.98 0.09
CA GLU A 562 -3.19 -22.07 0.73
C GLU A 562 -3.55 -23.44 0.16
N SER A 563 -4.80 -23.65 -0.27
CA SER A 563 -5.25 -24.91 -0.89
C SER A 563 -4.69 -25.14 -2.30
N VAL A 564 -4.22 -24.09 -2.98
CA VAL A 564 -3.63 -24.14 -4.33
C VAL A 564 -2.12 -23.91 -4.36
N VAL A 565 -1.44 -23.95 -3.21
CA VAL A 565 0.03 -24.03 -3.14
C VAL A 565 0.46 -25.39 -3.68
N ASP A 566 1.21 -25.41 -4.78
CA ASP A 566 1.91 -26.61 -5.22
C ASP A 566 3.03 -26.92 -4.21
N ARG A 567 3.03 -28.11 -3.60
CA ARG A 567 3.96 -28.55 -2.55
C ARG A 567 4.64 -29.87 -2.93
#